data_AF-A0A843F7G3-F1
#
_entry.id   AF-A0A843F7G3-F1
#
_cell.length_a   1.000
_cell.length_b   1.000
_cell.length_c   1.000
_cell.angle_alpha   90.00
_cell.angle_beta   90.00
_cell.angle_gamma   90.00
#
_symmetry.space_group_name_H-M   'P 1'
#
loop_
_entity.id
_entity.type
_entity.pdbx_description
1 polymer ?
#
loop_
_entity_poly.entity_id
_entity_poly.type
_entity_poly.pdbx_seq_one_letter_code
_entity_poly.pdbx_strand_id
1 'polypeptide(L)' 'MDQVKISFYAPKSLRTDLNVIAAKNDTTVTAILNELCENYVNENK' A
#
# COMPACT_ATOMS: atom_id res chain seq x y z
N MET A 1 15.84 -2.40 9.28
CA MET A 1 14.94 -3.11 8.34
C MET A 1 15.50 -2.90 6.96
N ASP A 2 15.81 -3.99 6.26
CA ASP A 2 16.24 -3.91 4.86
C ASP A 2 15.02 -3.55 4.00
N GLN A 3 15.09 -2.42 3.31
CA GLN A 3 14.03 -1.99 2.39
C GLN A 3 14.35 -2.47 0.98
N VAL A 4 13.40 -3.17 0.36
CA VAL A 4 13.47 -3.57 -1.04
C VAL A 4 12.48 -2.73 -1.84
N LYS A 5 12.94 -2.17 -2.97
CA LYS A 5 12.08 -1.43 -3.88
C LYS A 5 11.39 -2.40 -4.83
N ILE A 6 10.05 -2.39 -4.85
CA ILE A 6 9.24 -3.19 -5.75
C ILE A 6 8.51 -2.26 -6.72
N SER A 7 8.55 -2.59 -8.01
CA SER A 7 7.76 -1.93 -9.05
C SER A 7 6.60 -2.83 -9.43
N PHE A 8 5.39 -2.28 -9.47
CA PHE A 8 4.20 -3.01 -9.90
C PHE A 8 3.31 -2.10 -10.76
N TYR A 9 2.49 -2.73 -11.60
CA TYR A 9 1.47 -2.02 -12.35
C TYR A 9 0.25 -1.76 -11.46
N ALA A 10 -0.18 -0.50 -11.40
CA ALA A 10 -1.39 -0.09 -10.72
C ALA A 10 -2.30 0.68 -11.70
N PRO A 11 -3.58 0.33 -11.83
CA PRO A 11 -4.54 1.15 -12.55
C PRO A 11 -4.54 2.59 -12.03
N LYS A 12 -4.74 3.56 -12.92
CA LYS A 12 -4.77 4.98 -12.53
C LYS A 12 -5.84 5.28 -11.49
N SER A 13 -7.01 4.66 -11.59
CA SER A 13 -8.09 4.77 -10.61
C SER A 13 -7.64 4.34 -9.21
N LEU A 14 -7.03 3.16 -9.10
CA LEU A 14 -6.49 2.65 -7.84
C LEU A 14 -5.48 3.62 -7.22
N ARG A 15 -4.60 4.20 -8.04
CA ARG A 15 -3.62 5.19 -7.55
C ARG A 15 -4.31 6.45 -7.01
N THR A 16 -5.37 6.92 -7.67
CA THR A 16 -6.15 8.07 -7.17
C THR A 16 -6.78 7.74 -5.82
N ASP A 17 -7.45 6.60 -5.70
CA ASP A 17 -8.14 6.18 -4.49
C ASP A 17 -7.17 6.03 -3.32
N LEU A 18 -6.01 5.40 -3.55
CA LEU A 18 -4.95 5.25 -2.55
C LEU A 18 -4.43 6.60 -2.03
N ASN A 19 -4.27 7.60 -2.91
CA ASN A 19 -3.85 8.93 -2.48
C ASN A 19 -4.91 9.64 -1.62
N VAL A 20 -6.20 9.49 -1.97
CA VAL A 20 -7.30 10.05 -1.17
C VAL A 20 -7.35 9.40 0.21
N ILE A 21 -7.22 8.07 0.29
CA ILE A 21 -7.18 7.33 1.55
C ILE A 21 -5.97 7.72 2.38
N ALA A 22 -4.79 7.85 1.75
CA ALA A 22 -3.57 8.30 2.42
C ALA A 22 -3.74 9.68 3.05
N ALA A 23 -4.29 10.64 2.30
CA ALA A 23 -4.57 11.99 2.80
C ALA A 23 -5.59 11.99 3.95
N LYS A 24 -6.65 11.18 3.85
CA LYS A 24 -7.69 11.09 4.88
C LYS A 24 -7.17 10.53 6.21
N ASN A 25 -6.21 9.61 6.15
CA ASN A 25 -5.66 8.93 7.33
C ASN A 25 -4.32 9.55 7.81
N ASP A 26 -3.93 10.72 7.28
CA ASP A 26 -2.66 11.39 7.57
C ASP A 26 -1.45 10.44 7.44
N THR A 27 -1.44 9.64 6.36
CA THR A 27 -0.44 8.60 6.12
C THR A 27 0.07 8.64 4.68
N THR A 28 0.92 7.68 4.32
CA THR A 28 1.46 7.54 2.96
C THR A 28 0.87 6.32 2.26
N VAL A 29 0.81 6.37 0.92
CA VAL A 29 0.42 5.21 0.10
C VAL A 29 1.32 4.01 0.39
N THR A 30 2.61 4.22 0.63
CA THR A 30 3.55 3.15 0.98
C THR A 30 3.19 2.47 2.29
N ALA A 31 2.80 3.22 3.32
CA ALA A 31 2.38 2.65 4.59
C ALA A 31 1.13 1.78 4.44
N ILE A 32 0.13 2.26 3.69
CA ILE A 32 -1.09 1.50 3.38
C ILE A 32 -0.76 0.19 2.65
N LEU A 33 0.11 0.25 1.64
CA LEU A 33 0.50 -0.95 0.88
C LEU A 33 1.25 -1.95 1.76
N ASN A 34 2.13 -1.50 2.65
CA ASN A 34 2.83 -2.37 3.58
C ASN A 34 1.85 -3.10 4.51
N GLU A 35 0.88 -2.37 5.08
CA GLU A 35 -0.14 -2.94 5.96
C GLU A 35 -0.99 -4.00 5.23
N LEU A 36 -1.42 -3.69 3.99
CA LEU A 36 -2.17 -4.65 3.16
C LEU A 36 -1.35 -5.91 2.85
N CYS A 37 -0.06 -5.76 2.55
CA CYS A 37 0.84 -6.90 2.32
C CYS A 37 1.02 -7.75 3.58
N GLU A 38 1.22 -7.13 4.74
CA GLU A 38 1.36 -7.84 6.01
C GLU A 38 0.08 -8.60 6.38
N ASN A 39 -1.08 -7.97 6.23
CA ASN A 39 -2.38 -8.61 6.48
C ASN A 39 -2.61 -9.80 5.54
N TYR A 40 -2.36 -9.63 4.23
CA TYR A 40 -2.49 -10.73 3.27
C TYR A 40 -1.59 -11.92 3.62
N VAL A 41 -0.34 -11.65 4.00
CA VAL A 41 0.60 -12.72 4.42
C VAL A 41 0.13 -13.40 5.70
N ASN A 42 -0.41 -12.67 6.66
CA ASN A 42 -0.88 -13.24 7.92
C ASN A 42 -2.17 -14.06 7.76
N GLU A 43 -3.07 -13.67 6.86
CA GLU A 43 -4.30 -14.40 6.57
C GLU A 43 -4.09 -15.68 5.74
N ASN A 44 -2.98 -15.76 4.99
CA ASN A 44 -2.66 -16.90 4.12
C ASN A 44 -1.50 -17.76 4.64
N LYS A 45 -1.13 -17.58 5.91
CA LYS A 45 -0.19 -18.43 6.66
C LYS A 45 -0.95 -19.49 7.44
#